data_AF-A0A1F7WMG3-F1
#
_entry.id   AF-A0A1F7WMG3-F1
#
_cell.length_a   1.000
_cell.length_b   1.000
_cell.length_c   1.000
_cell.angle_alpha   90.00
_cell.angle_beta   90.00
_cell.angle_gamma   90.00
#
_symmetry.space_group_name_H-M   'P 1'
#
loop_
_entity.id
_entity.type
_entity.pdbx_description
1 polymer ?
#
loop_
_entity_poly.entity_id
_entity_poly.type
_entity_poly.pdbx_seq_one_letter_code
_entity_poly.pdbx_strand_id
1 'polypeptide(L)'
;METLATFFVGLVAFANSMAPQANLPQILGVRVLGEDDEVSTVSADVDDGEDEDVGERSRSELKKRLAQVNEDRKDALEEIRASRRVALEAAKKAREEALDEAKARREEFKEQLEELRDERKAKVVENIDERLAAINEKWINHFNKILGRLSEILTKIQGRADALAEDGVDVTEVNSAIADAQAAIDAAQAAVDAQAGKVYIIGITGEENLGENVSEVIHELRADIAAVRELVKDARRSVHDAFKALKDAAGEPDEDEDEGELTPTVSVAPTSTPTPTPTL
;
A
#
# COMPACT_ATOMS: atom_id res chain seq x y z
N MET A 1 -1.43 19.82 -26.69
CA MET A 1 -1.70 19.37 -25.31
C MET A 1 -2.36 17.98 -25.28
N GLU A 2 -1.92 17.02 -26.09
CA GLU A 2 -2.56 15.68 -26.16
C GLU A 2 -1.56 14.51 -26.06
N THR A 3 -0.27 14.78 -25.84
CA THR A 3 0.78 13.74 -25.86
C THR A 3 1.24 13.28 -24.46
N LEU A 4 0.87 13.99 -23.38
CA LEU A 4 1.26 13.64 -22.01
C LEU A 4 0.17 12.87 -21.24
N ALA A 5 -1.10 13.05 -21.59
CA ALA A 5 -2.22 12.32 -20.99
C ALA A 5 -2.24 10.83 -21.39
N THR A 6 -1.69 10.49 -22.55
CA THR A 6 -1.59 9.12 -23.05
C THR A 6 -0.42 8.32 -22.44
N PHE A 7 0.56 8.99 -21.83
CA PHE A 7 1.66 8.31 -21.11
C PHE A 7 1.32 8.02 -19.65
N PHE A 8 0.47 8.84 -19.01
CA PHE A 8 0.05 8.64 -17.62
C PHE A 8 -0.96 7.50 -17.44
N VAL A 9 -1.81 7.24 -18.43
CA VAL A 9 -2.65 6.02 -18.43
C VAL A 9 -1.77 4.77 -18.62
N GLY A 10 -0.65 4.85 -19.35
CA GLY A 10 0.26 3.72 -19.56
C GLY A 10 1.04 3.29 -18.32
N LEU A 11 1.50 4.22 -17.48
CA LEU A 11 2.30 3.89 -16.29
C LEU A 11 1.43 3.37 -15.12
N VAL A 12 0.24 3.93 -14.94
CA VAL A 12 -0.73 3.46 -13.94
C VAL A 12 -1.40 2.16 -14.39
N ALA A 13 -1.63 1.97 -15.70
CA ALA A 13 -2.10 0.69 -16.24
C ALA A 13 -1.02 -0.41 -16.15
N PHE A 14 0.26 -0.09 -16.24
CA PHE A 14 1.32 -1.10 -16.03
C PHE A 14 1.35 -1.60 -14.58
N ALA A 15 1.23 -0.70 -13.60
CA ALA A 15 1.14 -1.06 -12.18
C ALA A 15 -0.13 -1.88 -11.85
N ASN A 16 -1.24 -1.64 -12.55
CA ASN A 16 -2.49 -2.40 -12.37
C ASN A 16 -2.58 -3.68 -13.23
N SER A 17 -1.70 -3.86 -14.24
CA SER A 17 -1.64 -5.07 -15.08
C SER A 17 -0.63 -6.12 -14.60
N MET A 18 0.25 -5.74 -13.67
CA MET A 18 1.26 -6.63 -13.06
C MET A 18 0.85 -7.21 -11.71
N ALA A 19 -0.40 -7.00 -11.29
CA ALA A 19 -1.05 -7.91 -10.37
C ALA A 19 -1.72 -9.00 -11.21
N PRO A 20 -1.11 -10.18 -11.43
CA PRO A 20 -1.92 -11.34 -11.76
C PRO A 20 -2.90 -11.49 -10.61
N GLN A 21 -4.17 -11.23 -10.89
CA GLN A 21 -5.27 -11.82 -10.16
C GLN A 21 -4.92 -13.30 -10.02
N ALA A 22 -4.41 -13.67 -8.85
CA ALA A 22 -4.13 -15.04 -8.49
C ALA A 22 -5.49 -15.73 -8.30
N ASN A 23 -6.12 -15.99 -9.44
CA ASN A 23 -7.23 -16.91 -9.59
C ASN A 23 -6.65 -18.32 -9.42
N LEU A 24 -6.29 -18.63 -8.17
CA LEU A 24 -5.73 -19.91 -7.73
C LEU A 24 -6.83 -20.92 -7.40
N PRO A 25 -7.85 -21.10 -8.26
CA PRO A 25 -8.36 -22.46 -8.44
C PRO A 25 -8.79 -22.74 -9.89
N GLN A 26 -7.87 -22.69 -10.87
CA GLN A 26 -8.13 -23.32 -12.19
C GLN A 26 -6.95 -24.13 -12.77
N ILE A 27 -5.82 -24.26 -12.04
CA ILE A 27 -4.69 -25.13 -12.43
C ILE A 27 -4.60 -26.40 -11.56
N LEU A 28 -5.56 -26.62 -10.67
CA LEU A 28 -5.85 -27.95 -10.14
C LEU A 28 -7.02 -28.49 -10.95
N GLY A 29 -6.84 -29.61 -11.64
CA GLY A 29 -7.86 -30.31 -12.42
C GLY A 29 -9.02 -30.87 -11.58
N VAL A 30 -9.64 -30.03 -10.76
CA VAL A 30 -10.91 -30.30 -10.11
C VAL A 30 -11.99 -30.04 -11.14
N ARG A 31 -12.32 -31.09 -11.88
CA ARG A 31 -13.64 -31.20 -12.50
C ARG A 31 -14.65 -31.15 -11.36
N VAL A 32 -15.41 -30.06 -11.28
CA VAL A 32 -16.67 -30.02 -10.54
C VAL A 32 -17.56 -31.08 -11.19
N LEU A 33 -17.54 -32.29 -10.63
CA LEU A 33 -18.57 -33.28 -10.89
C LEU A 33 -19.75 -32.88 -10.01
N GLY A 34 -20.84 -32.53 -10.69
CA GLY A 34 -22.13 -32.35 -10.07
C GLY A 34 -22.62 -33.64 -9.41
N GLU A 35 -23.66 -33.44 -8.61
CA GLU A 35 -24.42 -34.44 -7.87
C GLU A 35 -24.57 -35.82 -8.54
N ASP A 36 -24.73 -36.79 -7.63
CA ASP A 36 -25.12 -38.20 -7.81
C ASP A 36 -23.96 -39.18 -8.01
N ASP A 37 -23.42 -39.68 -6.90
CA ASP A 37 -23.12 -41.11 -6.78
C ASP A 37 -23.02 -41.54 -5.30
N GLU A 38 -23.72 -42.63 -4.99
CA GLU A 38 -23.88 -43.21 -3.66
C GLU A 38 -22.55 -43.50 -2.96
N VAL A 39 -22.48 -43.14 -1.67
CA VAL A 39 -21.47 -43.65 -0.74
C VAL A 39 -21.79 -45.12 -0.46
N SER A 40 -21.22 -46.02 -1.27
CA SER A 40 -21.08 -47.43 -0.91
C SER A 40 -19.86 -47.57 0.00
N THR A 41 -20.10 -47.66 1.32
CA THR A 41 -19.09 -48.10 2.29
C THR A 41 -18.83 -49.59 2.07
N VAL A 42 -17.93 -49.93 1.16
CA VAL A 42 -17.28 -51.24 1.15
C VAL A 42 -16.12 -51.15 2.14
N SER A 43 -16.39 -51.65 3.34
CA SER A 43 -15.36 -52.05 4.30
C SER A 43 -14.51 -53.14 3.65
N ALA A 44 -13.38 -52.72 3.08
CA ALA A 44 -12.28 -53.60 2.74
C ALA A 44 -11.36 -53.66 3.95
N ASP A 45 -11.24 -54.85 4.52
CA ASP A 45 -10.19 -55.22 5.45
C ASP A 45 -8.83 -54.78 4.87
N VAL A 46 -8.21 -53.78 5.49
CA VAL A 46 -6.83 -53.37 5.19
C VAL A 46 -5.93 -54.14 6.13
N ASP A 47 -5.26 -55.11 5.51
CA ASP A 47 -4.13 -55.89 6.00
C ASP A 47 -3.04 -54.96 6.54
N ASP A 48 -2.70 -55.15 7.81
CA ASP A 48 -1.65 -54.44 8.54
C ASP A 48 -0.29 -55.04 8.13
N GLY A 49 0.28 -54.52 7.05
CA GLY A 49 1.52 -55.06 6.48
C GLY A 49 2.27 -54.07 5.60
N GLU A 50 3.29 -53.44 6.19
CA GLU A 50 4.50 -52.93 5.53
C GLU A 50 4.34 -51.81 4.47
N ASP A 51 4.19 -50.54 4.89
CA ASP A 51 4.29 -49.38 3.98
C ASP A 51 5.05 -48.18 4.61
N GLU A 52 6.22 -48.40 5.23
CA GLU A 52 7.09 -47.28 5.64
C GLU A 52 7.85 -46.65 4.44
N ASP A 53 8.06 -47.39 3.35
CA ASP A 53 8.95 -47.01 2.23
C ASP A 53 8.26 -46.18 1.11
N VAL A 54 6.92 -46.13 1.07
CA VAL A 54 6.17 -45.30 0.10
C VAL A 54 6.00 -43.86 0.63
N GLY A 55 5.91 -43.70 1.95
CA GLY A 55 5.82 -42.39 2.62
C GLY A 55 7.09 -41.55 2.46
N GLU A 56 8.28 -42.17 2.51
CA GLU A 56 9.55 -41.46 2.38
C GLU A 56 9.83 -40.98 0.95
N ARG A 57 9.45 -41.76 -0.07
CA ARG A 57 9.55 -41.35 -1.48
C ARG A 57 8.63 -40.16 -1.78
N SER A 58 7.40 -40.20 -1.28
CA SER A 58 6.41 -39.13 -1.44
C SER A 58 6.85 -37.83 -0.74
N ARG A 59 7.42 -37.94 0.47
CA ARG A 59 7.99 -36.79 1.22
C ARG A 59 9.23 -36.20 0.55
N SER A 60 10.10 -37.05 0.00
CA SER A 60 11.29 -36.65 -0.77
C SER A 60 10.92 -35.87 -2.04
N GLU A 61 9.91 -36.35 -2.79
CA GLU A 61 9.41 -35.65 -3.99
C GLU A 61 8.72 -34.34 -3.65
N LEU A 62 7.91 -34.31 -2.58
CA LEU A 62 7.29 -33.07 -2.09
C LEU A 62 8.35 -32.05 -1.67
N LYS A 63 9.41 -32.47 -0.96
CA LYS A 63 10.51 -31.59 -0.56
C LYS A 63 11.26 -31.02 -1.76
N LYS A 64 11.47 -31.81 -2.81
CA LYS A 64 12.07 -31.33 -4.08
C LYS A 64 11.17 -30.33 -4.79
N ARG A 65 9.86 -30.59 -4.87
CA ARG A 65 8.89 -29.65 -5.46
C ARG A 65 8.81 -28.34 -4.67
N LEU A 66 8.82 -28.40 -3.34
CA LEU A 66 8.86 -27.21 -2.49
C LEU A 66 10.14 -26.40 -2.65
N ALA A 67 11.29 -27.09 -2.75
CA ALA A 67 12.57 -26.44 -3.03
C ALA A 67 12.54 -25.73 -4.40
N GLN A 68 12.02 -26.40 -5.43
CA GLN A 68 11.92 -25.84 -6.77
C GLN A 68 10.97 -24.65 -6.85
N VAL A 69 9.79 -24.74 -6.21
CA VAL A 69 8.84 -23.61 -6.12
C VAL A 69 9.46 -22.42 -5.36
N ASN A 70 10.26 -22.68 -4.32
CA ASN A 70 10.97 -21.62 -3.61
C ASN A 70 12.06 -20.97 -4.46
N GLU A 71 12.71 -21.71 -5.34
CA GLU A 71 13.73 -21.21 -6.26
C GLU A 71 13.09 -20.38 -7.38
N ASP A 72 12.06 -20.90 -8.05
CA ASP A 72 11.29 -20.18 -9.06
C ASP A 72 10.69 -18.87 -8.50
N ARG A 73 10.23 -18.90 -7.23
CA ARG A 73 9.74 -17.71 -6.53
C ARG A 73 10.86 -16.68 -6.30
N LYS A 74 12.08 -17.12 -5.97
CA LYS A 74 13.24 -16.21 -5.80
C LYS A 74 13.61 -15.55 -7.11
N ASP A 75 13.66 -16.31 -8.20
CA ASP A 75 14.02 -15.78 -9.51
C ASP A 75 12.98 -14.77 -10.01
N ALA A 76 11.68 -15.07 -9.84
CA ALA A 76 10.61 -14.13 -10.14
C ALA A 76 10.72 -12.83 -9.31
N LEU A 77 11.08 -12.94 -8.03
CA LEU A 77 11.32 -11.77 -7.17
C LEU A 77 12.54 -10.96 -7.63
N GLU A 78 13.61 -11.59 -8.11
CA GLU A 78 14.77 -10.89 -8.64
C GLU A 78 14.48 -10.14 -9.93
N GLU A 79 13.72 -10.74 -10.86
CA GLU A 79 13.29 -10.08 -12.09
C GLU A 79 12.38 -8.87 -11.81
N ILE A 80 11.45 -9.02 -10.84
CA ILE A 80 10.62 -7.91 -10.35
C ILE A 80 11.50 -6.82 -9.75
N ARG A 81 12.51 -7.15 -8.93
CA ARG A 81 13.43 -6.16 -8.35
C ARG A 81 14.25 -5.42 -9.41
N ALA A 82 14.72 -6.13 -10.43
CA ALA A 82 15.53 -5.54 -11.50
C ALA A 82 14.73 -4.58 -12.36
N SER A 83 13.57 -5.01 -12.86
CA SER A 83 12.66 -4.15 -13.64
C SER A 83 12.19 -2.93 -12.83
N ARG A 84 11.95 -3.11 -11.54
CA ARG A 84 11.60 -2.05 -10.59
C ARG A 84 12.71 -1.03 -10.38
N ARG A 85 13.97 -1.45 -10.29
CA ARG A 85 15.11 -0.51 -10.16
C ARG A 85 15.22 0.41 -11.36
N VAL A 86 15.05 -0.13 -12.56
CA VAL A 86 15.05 0.67 -13.81
C VAL A 86 13.89 1.67 -13.80
N ALA A 87 12.70 1.27 -13.35
CA ALA A 87 11.54 2.16 -13.24
C ALA A 87 11.79 3.31 -12.23
N LEU A 88 12.43 3.03 -11.10
CA LEU A 88 12.78 4.06 -10.11
C LEU A 88 13.84 5.05 -10.63
N GLU A 89 14.85 4.58 -11.35
CA GLU A 89 15.86 5.46 -11.96
C GLU A 89 15.24 6.34 -13.05
N ALA A 90 14.35 5.78 -13.88
CA ALA A 90 13.59 6.55 -14.85
C ALA A 90 12.69 7.61 -14.19
N ALA A 91 12.02 7.27 -13.09
CA ALA A 91 11.19 8.21 -12.33
C ALA A 91 12.00 9.36 -11.73
N LYS A 92 13.21 9.10 -11.22
CA LYS A 92 14.12 10.15 -10.73
C LYS A 92 14.52 11.11 -11.84
N LYS A 93 14.86 10.58 -13.01
CA LYS A 93 15.23 11.42 -14.17
C LYS A 93 14.05 12.27 -14.63
N ALA A 94 12.86 11.68 -14.74
CA ALA A 94 11.64 12.42 -15.08
C ALA A 94 11.32 13.53 -14.07
N ARG A 95 11.61 13.30 -12.78
CA ARG A 95 11.49 14.33 -11.74
C ARG A 95 12.45 15.50 -11.96
N GLU A 96 13.71 15.24 -12.29
CA GLU A 96 14.69 16.31 -12.58
C GLU A 96 14.26 17.15 -13.78
N GLU A 97 13.84 16.49 -14.87
CA GLU A 97 13.34 17.18 -16.08
C GLU A 97 12.09 18.03 -15.76
N ALA A 98 11.16 17.49 -14.96
CA ALA A 98 9.96 18.21 -14.55
C ALA A 98 10.26 19.43 -13.65
N LEU A 99 11.30 19.35 -12.80
CA LEU A 99 11.74 20.47 -11.97
C LEU A 99 12.34 21.61 -12.79
N ASP A 100 13.03 21.31 -13.88
CA ASP A 100 13.58 22.35 -14.75
C ASP A 100 12.48 23.00 -15.59
N GLU A 101 11.54 22.23 -16.12
CA GLU A 101 10.33 22.78 -16.77
C GLU A 101 9.49 23.61 -15.78
N ALA A 102 9.46 23.22 -14.50
CA ALA A 102 8.78 23.97 -13.45
C ALA A 102 9.34 25.39 -13.28
N LYS A 103 10.66 25.54 -13.33
CA LYS A 103 11.33 26.84 -13.16
C LYS A 103 10.95 27.76 -14.31
N ALA A 104 11.02 27.26 -15.55
CA ALA A 104 10.64 28.02 -16.74
C ALA A 104 9.17 28.49 -16.65
N ARG A 105 8.24 27.59 -16.33
CA ARG A 105 6.83 27.96 -16.22
C ARG A 105 6.54 28.92 -15.06
N ARG A 106 7.34 28.90 -13.99
CA ARG A 106 7.23 29.89 -12.89
C ARG A 106 7.73 31.27 -13.30
N GLU A 107 8.74 31.35 -14.15
CA GLU A 107 9.19 32.62 -14.71
C GLU A 107 8.10 33.21 -15.60
N GLU A 108 7.51 32.41 -16.49
CA GLU A 108 6.35 32.83 -17.31
C GLU A 108 5.15 33.27 -16.46
N PHE A 109 4.88 32.57 -15.35
CA PHE A 109 3.80 32.96 -14.43
C PHE A 109 4.07 34.31 -13.73
N LYS A 110 5.32 34.60 -13.38
CA LYS A 110 5.68 35.91 -12.83
C LYS A 110 5.49 37.03 -13.84
N GLU A 111 5.83 36.80 -15.10
CA GLU A 111 5.58 37.76 -16.19
C GLU A 111 4.07 38.00 -16.35
N GLN A 112 3.24 36.95 -16.32
CA GLN A 112 1.78 37.07 -16.36
C GLN A 112 1.19 37.82 -15.16
N LEU A 113 1.83 37.74 -13.98
CA LEU A 113 1.42 38.49 -12.80
C LEU A 113 1.65 40.00 -12.94
N GLU A 114 2.69 40.42 -13.68
CA GLU A 114 2.98 41.84 -13.94
C GLU A 114 1.97 42.49 -14.91
N GLU A 115 1.29 41.69 -15.73
CA GLU A 115 0.26 42.16 -16.65
C GLU A 115 -1.09 42.46 -15.96
N LEU A 116 -1.28 42.04 -14.71
CA LEU A 116 -2.50 42.30 -13.94
C LEU A 116 -2.62 43.76 -13.53
N ARG A 117 -3.83 44.32 -13.65
CA ARG A 117 -4.07 45.72 -13.24
C ARG A 117 -4.18 45.90 -11.74
N ASP A 118 -4.66 44.88 -11.02
CA ASP A 118 -4.81 44.92 -9.57
C ASP A 118 -3.61 44.30 -8.85
N GLU A 119 -2.69 45.15 -8.39
CA GLU A 119 -1.51 44.76 -7.61
C GLU A 119 -1.85 43.97 -6.34
N ARG A 120 -3.03 44.19 -5.73
CA ARG A 120 -3.43 43.43 -4.52
C ARG A 120 -3.76 41.99 -4.88
N LYS A 121 -4.46 41.77 -5.99
CA LYS A 121 -4.77 40.41 -6.46
C LYS A 121 -3.51 39.68 -6.90
N ALA A 122 -2.63 40.36 -7.64
CA ALA A 122 -1.35 39.80 -8.07
C ALA A 122 -0.53 39.31 -6.87
N LYS A 123 -0.36 40.14 -5.83
CA LYS A 123 0.33 39.74 -4.59
C LYS A 123 -0.33 38.58 -3.88
N VAL A 124 -1.66 38.53 -3.82
CA VAL A 124 -2.36 37.41 -3.18
C VAL A 124 -2.11 36.12 -3.93
N VAL A 125 -2.17 36.14 -5.26
CA VAL A 125 -1.93 34.97 -6.11
C VAL A 125 -0.47 34.51 -6.02
N GLU A 126 0.49 35.42 -6.04
CA GLU A 126 1.91 35.11 -5.82
C GLU A 126 2.13 34.40 -4.48
N ASN A 127 1.58 34.94 -3.39
CA ASN A 127 1.67 34.31 -2.07
C ASN A 127 1.02 32.91 -2.04
N ILE A 128 -0.04 32.70 -2.82
CA ILE A 128 -0.70 31.40 -2.91
C ILE A 128 0.18 30.41 -3.69
N ASP A 129 0.77 30.81 -4.81
CA ASP A 129 1.71 29.98 -5.57
C ASP A 129 2.90 29.52 -4.70
N GLU A 130 3.53 30.46 -3.99
CA GLU A 130 4.61 30.14 -3.05
C GLU A 130 4.16 29.15 -1.97
N ARG A 131 2.94 29.34 -1.45
CA ARG A 131 2.37 28.47 -0.43
C ARG A 131 2.03 27.09 -0.98
N LEU A 132 1.53 26.97 -2.20
CA LEU A 132 1.26 25.69 -2.86
C LEU A 132 2.56 24.89 -3.02
N ALA A 133 3.62 25.55 -3.49
CA ALA A 133 4.96 24.97 -3.60
C ALA A 133 5.47 24.45 -2.24
N ALA A 134 5.43 25.30 -1.21
CA ALA A 134 5.89 24.95 0.13
C ALA A 134 5.08 23.81 0.76
N ILE A 135 3.75 23.77 0.52
CA ILE A 135 2.89 22.69 0.99
C ILE A 135 3.26 21.38 0.30
N ASN A 136 3.42 21.38 -1.03
CA ASN A 136 3.79 20.17 -1.77
C ASN A 136 5.12 19.61 -1.24
N GLU A 137 6.15 20.45 -1.16
CA GLU A 137 7.47 20.07 -0.66
C GLU A 137 7.42 19.52 0.77
N LYS A 138 6.67 20.18 1.66
CA LYS A 138 6.50 19.72 3.05
C LYS A 138 5.90 18.32 3.11
N TRP A 139 4.88 18.03 2.31
CA TRP A 139 4.23 16.72 2.28
C TRP A 139 5.13 15.65 1.67
N ILE A 140 5.83 15.95 0.58
CA ILE A 140 6.81 15.04 -0.03
C ILE A 140 7.89 14.66 0.98
N ASN A 141 8.46 15.64 1.68
CA ASN A 141 9.47 15.40 2.71
C ASN A 141 8.91 14.56 3.87
N HIS A 142 7.66 14.83 4.27
CA HIS A 142 6.99 14.05 5.30
C HIS A 142 6.77 12.59 4.88
N PHE A 143 6.28 12.34 3.66
CA PHE A 143 6.06 10.99 3.14
C PHE A 143 7.37 10.22 2.98
N ASN A 144 8.42 10.84 2.43
CA ASN A 144 9.74 10.23 2.33
C ASN A 144 10.29 9.80 3.70
N LYS A 145 10.11 10.63 4.74
CA LYS A 145 10.52 10.27 6.11
C LYS A 145 9.75 9.06 6.64
N ILE A 146 8.45 8.96 6.35
CA ILE A 146 7.63 7.81 6.75
C ILE A 146 8.09 6.56 6.01
N LEU A 147 8.22 6.63 4.68
CA LEU A 147 8.65 5.50 3.85
C LEU A 147 10.04 5.00 4.24
N GLY A 148 10.99 5.90 4.51
CA GLY A 148 12.31 5.52 5.02
C GLY A 148 12.24 4.71 6.32
N ARG A 149 11.41 5.15 7.28
CA ARG A 149 11.20 4.40 8.53
C ARG A 149 10.52 3.05 8.30
N LEU A 150 9.57 2.96 7.37
CA LEU A 150 8.92 1.69 7.02
C LEU A 150 9.91 0.71 6.42
N SER A 151 10.80 1.16 5.52
CA SER A 151 11.86 0.33 4.95
C SER A 151 12.83 -0.17 6.03
N GLU A 152 13.25 0.68 6.96
CA GLU A 152 14.11 0.27 8.09
C GLU A 152 13.46 -0.81 8.96
N ILE A 153 12.15 -0.70 9.22
CA ILE A 153 11.40 -1.71 9.96
C ILE A 153 11.35 -3.02 9.17
N LEU A 154 11.06 -2.95 7.86
CA LEU A 154 10.98 -4.12 7.00
C LEU A 154 12.32 -4.87 6.92
N THR A 155 13.46 -4.16 6.86
CA THR A 155 14.79 -4.78 6.94
C THR A 155 15.03 -5.52 8.25
N LYS A 156 14.53 -5.01 9.38
CA LYS A 156 14.61 -5.72 10.67
C LYS A 156 13.73 -6.98 10.69
N ILE A 157 12.54 -6.91 10.08
CA ILE A 157 11.64 -8.06 9.94
C ILE A 157 12.32 -9.14 9.10
N GLN A 158 12.93 -8.78 7.96
CA GLN A 158 13.72 -9.67 7.12
C GLN A 158 14.84 -10.37 7.91
N GLY A 159 15.67 -9.60 8.63
CA GLY A 159 16.77 -10.19 9.40
C GLY A 159 16.31 -11.15 10.50
N ARG A 160 15.13 -10.93 11.10
CA ARG A 160 14.56 -11.86 12.10
C ARG A 160 13.90 -13.07 11.44
N ALA A 161 13.31 -12.93 10.27
CA ALA A 161 12.80 -14.04 9.46
C ALA A 161 13.96 -14.97 9.03
N ASP A 162 15.08 -14.40 8.60
CA ASP A 162 16.27 -15.17 8.24
C ASP A 162 16.81 -16.00 9.43
N ALA A 163 16.88 -15.39 10.62
CA ALA A 163 17.27 -16.11 11.84
C ALA A 163 16.31 -17.26 12.19
N LEU A 164 15.00 -17.06 12.09
CA LEU A 164 14.01 -18.13 12.30
C LEU A 164 14.16 -19.27 11.27
N ALA A 165 14.48 -18.93 10.02
CA ALA A 165 14.72 -19.92 8.99
C ALA A 165 15.98 -20.77 9.27
N GLU A 166 17.04 -20.16 9.81
CA GLU A 166 18.24 -20.87 10.26
C GLU A 166 17.94 -21.85 11.41
N ASP A 167 17.00 -21.48 12.29
CA ASP A 167 16.48 -22.32 13.37
C ASP A 167 15.50 -23.42 12.87
N GLY A 168 15.22 -23.48 11.57
CA GLY A 168 14.36 -24.49 10.94
C GLY A 168 12.86 -24.21 11.02
N VAL A 169 12.47 -22.98 11.38
CA VAL A 169 11.07 -22.53 11.37
C VAL A 169 10.62 -22.24 9.93
N ASP A 170 9.37 -22.59 9.60
CA ASP A 170 8.80 -22.24 8.30
C ASP A 170 8.46 -20.74 8.25
N VAL A 171 9.17 -20.01 7.39
CA VAL A 171 9.00 -18.57 7.17
C VAL A 171 8.34 -18.25 5.83
N THR A 172 7.65 -19.22 5.22
CA THR A 172 7.06 -19.06 3.88
C THR A 172 6.05 -17.91 3.83
N GLU A 173 5.17 -17.81 4.82
CA GLU A 173 4.17 -16.74 4.95
C GLU A 173 4.81 -15.39 5.26
N VAL A 174 5.80 -15.38 6.17
CA VAL A 174 6.57 -14.17 6.51
C VAL A 174 7.24 -13.59 5.27
N ASN A 175 7.88 -14.43 4.46
CA ASN A 175 8.53 -14.01 3.21
C ASN A 175 7.54 -13.47 2.19
N SER A 176 6.32 -14.03 2.13
CA SER A 176 5.25 -13.49 1.27
C SER A 176 4.85 -12.09 1.73
N ALA A 177 4.56 -11.93 3.03
CA ALA A 177 4.15 -10.64 3.59
C ALA A 177 5.26 -9.58 3.49
N ILE A 178 6.54 -9.97 3.61
CA ILE A 178 7.69 -9.09 3.35
C ILE A 178 7.71 -8.62 1.89
N ALA A 179 7.45 -9.51 0.93
CA ALA A 179 7.41 -9.16 -0.48
C ALA A 179 6.27 -8.17 -0.77
N ASP A 180 5.09 -8.40 -0.19
CA ASP A 180 3.93 -7.51 -0.31
C ASP A 180 4.21 -6.13 0.32
N ALA A 181 4.84 -6.10 1.50
CA ALA A 181 5.26 -4.86 2.14
C ALA A 181 6.27 -4.07 1.29
N GLN A 182 7.25 -4.75 0.69
CA GLN A 182 8.19 -4.11 -0.23
C GLN A 182 7.47 -3.61 -1.49
N ALA A 183 6.50 -4.36 -2.01
CA ALA A 183 5.66 -3.93 -3.12
C ALA A 183 4.90 -2.64 -2.78
N ALA A 184 4.24 -2.57 -1.64
CA ALA A 184 3.50 -1.39 -1.21
C ALA A 184 4.41 -0.17 -0.94
N ILE A 185 5.58 -0.36 -0.32
CA ILE A 185 6.54 0.72 -0.06
C ILE A 185 6.99 1.36 -1.37
N ASP A 186 7.47 0.60 -2.36
CA ASP A 186 7.99 1.27 -3.56
C ASP A 186 6.87 1.80 -4.47
N ALA A 187 5.65 1.26 -4.38
CA ALA A 187 4.49 1.89 -5.04
C ALA A 187 4.19 3.27 -4.44
N ALA A 188 4.22 3.38 -3.11
CA ALA A 188 4.11 4.67 -2.43
C ALA A 188 5.29 5.60 -2.76
N GLN A 189 6.51 5.08 -2.84
CA GLN A 189 7.70 5.86 -3.21
C GLN A 189 7.60 6.42 -4.62
N ALA A 190 7.17 5.60 -5.59
CA ALA A 190 6.94 6.04 -6.97
C ALA A 190 5.88 7.15 -7.04
N ALA A 191 4.80 7.05 -6.26
CA ALA A 191 3.79 8.09 -6.19
C ALA A 191 4.32 9.39 -5.56
N VAL A 192 5.15 9.29 -4.52
CA VAL A 192 5.83 10.46 -3.92
C VAL A 192 6.78 11.13 -4.92
N ASP A 193 7.54 10.35 -5.69
CA ASP A 193 8.45 10.89 -6.70
C ASP A 193 7.69 11.55 -7.87
N ALA A 194 6.58 10.96 -8.31
CA ALA A 194 5.69 11.57 -9.29
C ALA A 194 5.09 12.89 -8.76
N GLN A 195 4.63 12.91 -7.51
CA GLN A 195 4.12 14.10 -6.84
C GLN A 195 5.19 15.20 -6.70
N ALA A 196 6.45 14.81 -6.52
CA ALA A 196 7.58 15.73 -6.45
C ALA A 196 7.94 16.38 -7.79
N GLY A 197 7.54 15.77 -8.92
CA GLY A 197 7.64 16.38 -10.24
C GLY A 197 6.47 17.30 -10.59
N LYS A 198 5.38 17.31 -9.82
CA LYS A 198 4.21 18.14 -10.12
C LYS A 198 4.42 19.61 -9.76
N VAL A 199 3.91 20.47 -10.63
CA VAL A 199 3.97 21.93 -10.50
C VAL A 199 2.56 22.47 -10.64
N TYR A 200 2.10 23.13 -9.59
CA TYR A 200 0.75 23.65 -9.46
C TYR A 200 0.74 25.12 -9.84
N ILE A 201 0.56 25.41 -11.12
CA ILE A 201 0.58 26.78 -11.65
C ILE A 201 -0.86 27.24 -11.86
N ILE A 202 -1.17 28.43 -11.36
CA ILE A 202 -2.49 29.02 -11.51
C ILE A 202 -2.61 29.60 -12.91
N GLY A 203 -3.54 29.10 -13.72
CA GLY A 203 -3.81 29.69 -15.03
C GLY A 203 -4.45 31.08 -14.88
N ILE A 204 -3.87 32.11 -15.49
CA ILE A 204 -4.44 33.46 -15.49
C ILE A 204 -5.12 33.71 -16.84
N THR A 205 -6.43 33.44 -16.91
CA THR A 205 -7.25 33.69 -18.12
C THR A 205 -7.99 35.02 -18.07
N GLY A 206 -8.18 35.59 -16.88
CA GLY A 206 -8.80 36.89 -16.64
C GLY A 206 -9.06 37.16 -15.16
N GLU A 207 -9.15 38.43 -14.77
CA GLU A 207 -9.29 38.83 -13.36
C GLU A 207 -10.59 38.40 -12.69
N GLU A 208 -11.66 38.21 -13.47
CA GLU A 208 -12.98 37.85 -12.95
C GLU A 208 -13.05 36.40 -12.44
N ASN A 209 -12.27 35.50 -13.06
CA ASN A 209 -12.24 34.07 -12.74
C ASN A 209 -11.04 33.67 -11.87
N LEU A 210 -10.21 34.64 -11.46
CA LEU A 210 -8.96 34.37 -10.75
C LEU A 210 -9.18 33.56 -9.46
N GLY A 211 -10.27 33.82 -8.74
CA GLY A 211 -10.61 33.06 -7.53
C GLY A 211 -10.97 31.61 -7.81
N GLU A 212 -11.65 31.33 -8.92
CA GLU A 212 -12.02 29.97 -9.34
C GLU A 212 -10.78 29.20 -9.79
N ASN A 213 -9.93 29.81 -10.63
CA ASN A 213 -8.67 29.21 -11.10
C ASN A 213 -7.74 28.85 -9.93
N VAL A 214 -7.64 29.74 -8.92
CA VAL A 214 -6.89 29.46 -7.69
C VAL A 214 -7.48 28.28 -6.93
N SER A 215 -8.81 28.25 -6.77
CA SER A 215 -9.50 27.19 -6.03
C SER A 215 -9.30 25.83 -6.69
N GLU A 216 -9.39 25.75 -8.01
CA GLU A 216 -9.19 24.53 -8.79
C GLU A 216 -7.81 23.92 -8.53
N VAL A 217 -6.74 24.73 -8.63
CA VAL A 217 -5.37 24.28 -8.38
C VAL A 217 -5.16 23.83 -6.92
N ILE A 218 -5.78 24.50 -5.96
CA ILE A 218 -5.76 24.07 -4.55
C ILE A 218 -6.45 22.71 -4.39
N HIS A 219 -7.59 22.50 -5.05
CA HIS A 219 -8.31 21.23 -5.01
C HIS A 219 -7.50 20.10 -5.64
N GLU A 220 -6.83 20.37 -6.76
CA GLU A 220 -5.94 19.43 -7.43
C GLU A 220 -4.80 18.99 -6.49
N LEU A 221 -4.06 19.95 -5.91
CA LEU A 221 -2.99 19.65 -4.95
C LEU A 221 -3.50 18.80 -3.77
N ARG A 222 -4.69 19.10 -3.24
CA ARG A 222 -5.27 18.33 -2.13
C ARG A 222 -5.64 16.91 -2.53
N ALA A 223 -6.26 16.73 -3.69
CA ALA A 223 -6.64 15.42 -4.20
C ALA A 223 -5.40 14.55 -4.42
N ASP A 224 -4.38 15.13 -5.03
CA ASP A 224 -3.10 14.49 -5.29
C ASP A 224 -2.39 14.04 -4.00
N ILE A 225 -2.26 14.94 -3.02
CA ILE A 225 -1.67 14.60 -1.70
C ILE A 225 -2.49 13.51 -1.01
N ALA A 226 -3.82 13.56 -1.10
CA ALA A 226 -4.69 12.54 -0.51
C ALA A 226 -4.45 11.17 -1.14
N ALA A 227 -4.31 11.10 -2.47
CA ALA A 227 -4.01 9.85 -3.17
C ALA A 227 -2.66 9.26 -2.73
N VAL A 228 -1.60 10.08 -2.67
CA VAL A 228 -0.28 9.64 -2.16
C VAL A 228 -0.38 9.15 -0.72
N ARG A 229 -1.16 9.84 0.12
CA ARG A 229 -1.33 9.46 1.53
C ARG A 229 -1.99 8.09 1.69
N GLU A 230 -2.96 7.72 0.86
CA GLU A 230 -3.58 6.40 0.94
C GLU A 230 -2.54 5.30 0.60
N LEU A 231 -1.71 5.48 -0.43
CA LEU A 231 -0.63 4.53 -0.73
C LEU A 231 0.37 4.39 0.43
N VAL A 232 0.71 5.49 1.11
CA VAL A 232 1.58 5.45 2.30
C VAL A 232 0.92 4.71 3.46
N LYS A 233 -0.41 4.77 3.60
CA LYS A 233 -1.13 3.97 4.61
C LYS A 233 -1.13 2.50 4.25
N ASP A 234 -1.33 2.16 2.98
CA ASP A 234 -1.29 0.77 2.51
C ASP A 234 0.09 0.15 2.72
N ALA A 235 1.16 0.92 2.45
CA ALA A 235 2.53 0.53 2.79
C ALA A 235 2.71 0.27 4.28
N ARG A 236 2.18 1.14 5.15
CA ARG A 236 2.23 0.94 6.60
C ARG A 236 1.48 -0.33 7.03
N ARG A 237 0.30 -0.57 6.48
CA ARG A 237 -0.50 -1.77 6.78
C ARG A 237 0.24 -3.03 6.37
N SER A 238 0.79 -3.05 5.16
CA SER A 238 1.54 -4.21 4.65
C SER A 238 2.78 -4.53 5.50
N VAL A 239 3.52 -3.51 5.99
CA VAL A 239 4.63 -3.71 6.94
C VAL A 239 4.14 -4.26 8.28
N HIS A 240 2.99 -3.80 8.77
CA HIS A 240 2.38 -4.33 9.98
C HIS A 240 1.96 -5.80 9.80
N ASP A 241 1.40 -6.17 8.66
CA ASP A 241 1.01 -7.55 8.37
C ASP A 241 2.23 -8.47 8.27
N ALA A 242 3.35 -7.99 7.70
CA ALA A 242 4.62 -8.70 7.72
C ALA A 242 5.17 -8.88 9.14
N PHE A 243 4.99 -7.89 10.02
CA PHE A 243 5.35 -8.01 11.43
C PHE A 243 4.47 -9.03 12.16
N LYS A 244 3.16 -9.04 11.88
CA LYS A 244 2.23 -10.02 12.46
C LYS A 244 2.60 -11.44 12.03
N ALA A 245 2.80 -11.67 10.73
CA ALA A 245 3.24 -12.98 10.22
C ALA A 245 4.55 -13.44 10.86
N LEU A 246 5.52 -12.54 11.06
CA LEU A 246 6.76 -12.85 11.76
C LEU A 246 6.52 -13.27 13.22
N LYS A 247 5.62 -12.59 13.93
CA LYS A 247 5.27 -12.91 15.32
C LYS A 247 4.62 -14.29 15.41
N ASP A 248 3.67 -14.57 14.52
CA ASP A 248 2.94 -15.84 14.45
C ASP A 248 3.92 -16.99 14.17
N ALA A 249 4.87 -16.80 13.24
CA ALA A 249 5.92 -17.77 12.95
C ALA A 249 6.90 -17.98 14.12
N ALA A 250 7.18 -16.94 14.91
CA ALA A 250 8.03 -17.05 16.10
C ALA A 250 7.36 -17.78 17.28
N GLY A 251 6.07 -18.11 17.17
CA GLY A 251 5.31 -18.81 18.22
C GLY A 251 5.10 -17.98 19.48
N GLU A 252 5.20 -16.65 19.39
CA GLU A 252 4.96 -15.75 20.51
C GLU A 252 3.44 -15.51 20.62
N PRO A 253 2.75 -16.05 21.66
CA PRO A 253 1.29 -16.06 21.71
C PRO A 253 0.72 -14.64 21.73
N ASP A 254 -0.42 -14.47 21.07
CA ASP A 254 -1.29 -13.30 21.18
C ASP A 254 -1.79 -13.16 22.62
N GLU A 255 -1.00 -12.52 23.49
CA GLU A 255 -1.57 -11.83 24.65
C GLU A 255 -2.30 -10.61 24.10
N ASP A 256 -3.63 -10.72 23.98
CA ASP A 256 -4.66 -9.65 23.97
C ASP A 256 -5.66 -9.71 22.78
N GLU A 257 -6.62 -10.63 22.87
CA GLU A 257 -8.02 -10.35 22.49
C GLU A 257 -8.95 -10.93 23.59
N ASP A 258 -8.85 -10.39 24.81
CA ASP A 258 -9.94 -10.50 25.78
C ASP A 258 -11.01 -9.50 25.35
N GLU A 259 -11.93 -9.99 24.53
CA GLU A 259 -13.21 -9.37 24.24
C GLU A 259 -13.87 -8.99 25.57
N GLY A 260 -13.84 -7.71 25.91
CA GLY A 260 -14.57 -7.15 27.02
C GLY A 260 -16.08 -7.34 26.81
N GLU A 261 -16.59 -8.52 27.15
CA GLU A 261 -18.00 -8.73 27.48
C GLU A 261 -18.33 -7.93 28.73
N LEU A 262 -18.61 -6.64 28.54
CA LEU A 262 -19.36 -5.84 29.50
C LEU A 262 -20.80 -6.39 29.54
N THR A 263 -20.99 -7.45 30.31
CA THR A 263 -22.32 -7.89 30.73
C THR A 263 -22.98 -6.76 31.54
N PRO A 264 -24.17 -6.24 31.14
CA PRO A 264 -24.87 -5.26 31.95
C PRO A 264 -25.49 -5.99 33.15
N THR A 265 -24.85 -5.87 34.31
CA THR A 265 -25.46 -6.28 35.58
C THR A 265 -26.62 -5.33 35.89
N VAL A 266 -27.84 -5.78 35.63
CA VAL A 266 -29.08 -5.15 36.11
C VAL A 266 -29.09 -5.26 37.63
N SER A 267 -28.96 -4.12 38.32
CA SER A 267 -29.14 -4.02 39.78
C SER A 267 -30.29 -3.08 40.10
N VAL A 268 -31.24 -3.65 40.86
CA VAL A 268 -32.64 -3.26 41.06
C VAL A 268 -32.77 -2.00 41.93
N ALA A 269 -33.61 -1.04 41.52
CA ALA A 269 -34.24 0.00 42.37
C ALA A 269 -35.54 -0.58 42.97
N PRO A 270 -36.15 -0.10 44.09
CA PRO A 270 -36.25 1.30 44.51
C PRO A 270 -36.34 1.59 46.04
N THR A 271 -36.06 2.83 46.47
CA THR A 271 -36.71 3.40 47.67
C THR A 271 -37.02 4.88 47.47
N SER A 272 -38.32 5.16 47.38
CA SER A 272 -38.94 6.48 47.39
C SER A 272 -38.87 7.12 48.78
N THR A 273 -38.58 8.42 48.84
CA THR A 273 -39.01 9.29 49.95
C THR A 273 -39.42 10.65 49.36
N PRO A 274 -40.64 11.15 49.64
CA PRO A 274 -41.22 12.33 49.00
C PRO A 274 -41.00 13.64 49.80
N THR A 275 -41.39 14.78 49.19
CA THR A 275 -41.96 16.02 49.81
C THR A 275 -41.00 17.23 49.93
N PRO A 276 -41.43 18.51 49.83
CA PRO A 276 -42.58 19.15 49.14
C PRO A 276 -42.23 20.37 48.24
N THR A 277 -43.21 20.73 47.41
CA THR A 277 -43.63 22.00 46.79
C THR A 277 -43.15 23.33 47.40
N PRO A 278 -42.96 24.37 46.56
CA PRO A 278 -43.36 25.73 46.91
C PRO A 278 -44.47 26.24 45.99
N THR A 279 -45.45 26.88 46.62
CA THR A 279 -46.62 27.53 46.02
C THR A 279 -46.29 29.00 45.73
N LEU A 280 -46.69 29.46 44.54
CA LEU A 280 -46.94 30.84 44.06
C LEU A 280 -45.89 31.93 44.35
#